data_AF-A0AAD7R9F1-F1
#
_entry.id   AF-A0AAD7R9F1-F1
#
_cell.length_a   1.000
_cell.length_b   1.000
_cell.length_c   1.000
_cell.angle_alpha   90.00
_cell.angle_beta   90.00
_cell.angle_gamma   90.00
#
_symmetry.space_group_name_H-M   'P 1'
#
loop_
_entity.id
_entity.type
_entity.pdbx_description
1 polymer ?
#
loop_
_entity_poly.entity_id
_entity_poly.type
_entity_poly.pdbx_seq_one_letter_code
_entity_poly.pdbx_strand_id
1 'polypeptide(L)'
;MFTCSGRFCSDCRTRWFDLDDPTGNGDYEVLSMLLTAHPRHICPQPIAIEAQTLSGDPASSTGDTFLIYDATNGFACVNTDQRTRKCNDYRVRFTCPTEFCSVATECRTRWLSSDDPADEGDVESIPQLLHTFPGQLCRNPISIAAQTRSGIPAQHTGDTFLSLLKVTSIALLPSYDITFGFVCINSEQRKGRCKNYQVMLTCPSDFCRGCRTRWLDADNPTGQGDYETLLQLQMRYPGEICSQPIGIEAITVSGTPALQTGDTFLIYDATNGFACLNTAQRGRMCQDYKVRFTCPLEFCAQKPNPVHTVLNVAGLLDVYTRRTNNSCCSFHKLLCCGETEATMIMLSPSSDFFQRAKKLFLSEKASQVQLKEFARKNAANALSVTNMVMGLASILCSLNGHQYAACWLVLIGYLLDLADGAVARQLGACSALGAKLDDFADFTTFGIATALLLRTHGLMDNILCMCYAMAVFTRLCFFSSGIPFMYRGLPCIYSSAILACVSLLTGGNMLVLRVTAVAMILFMVNQGFYPHDRVLESQAWKKAVYAGGVAMVFCSSFPPACVYYLLWPAEGPFLVY
;
A
#
# COMPACT_ATOMS: atom_id res chain seq x y z
N MET A 1 -15.46 -30.65 6.60
CA MET A 1 -15.97 -30.14 7.90
C MET A 1 -14.77 -29.98 8.82
N PHE A 2 -14.27 -28.76 9.01
CA PHE A 2 -13.19 -28.50 9.95
C PHE A 2 -13.81 -28.11 11.29
N THR A 3 -13.78 -29.01 12.27
CA THR A 3 -14.14 -28.69 13.66
C THR A 3 -12.92 -28.09 14.35
N CYS A 4 -12.99 -26.81 14.71
CA CYS A 4 -11.95 -26.17 15.52
C CYS A 4 -11.92 -26.79 16.93
N SER A 5 -10.75 -27.29 17.34
CA SER A 5 -10.48 -27.66 18.73
C SER A 5 -10.47 -26.41 19.62
N GLY A 6 -10.99 -26.52 20.85
CA GLY A 6 -11.27 -25.41 21.78
C GLY A 6 -10.10 -24.51 22.22
N ARG A 7 -8.89 -24.66 21.67
CA ARG A 7 -7.80 -23.68 21.81
C ARG A 7 -7.74 -22.64 20.68
N PHE A 8 -8.48 -22.83 19.59
CA PHE A 8 -8.48 -21.95 18.40
C PHE A 8 -9.79 -21.17 18.19
N CYS A 9 -10.87 -21.47 18.93
CA CYS A 9 -12.05 -20.62 18.94
C CYS A 9 -11.86 -19.50 19.97
N SER A 10 -11.88 -18.24 19.56
CA SER A 10 -12.13 -17.15 20.50
C SER A 10 -13.54 -17.33 21.08
N ASP A 11 -13.72 -17.09 22.39
CA ASP A 11 -15.05 -17.04 23.02
C ASP A 11 -15.88 -15.83 22.55
N CYS A 12 -15.28 -14.97 21.72
CA CYS A 12 -15.87 -13.77 21.14
C CYS A 12 -16.77 -14.12 19.95
N ARG A 13 -17.93 -14.71 20.24
CA ARG A 13 -18.99 -14.96 19.26
C ARG A 13 -20.07 -13.90 19.36
N THR A 14 -20.52 -13.44 18.21
CA THR A 14 -21.69 -12.57 18.15
C THR A 14 -22.95 -13.34 18.51
N ARG A 15 -24.06 -12.62 18.74
CA ARG A 15 -25.40 -13.22 18.71
C ARG A 15 -25.71 -13.74 17.30
N TRP A 16 -26.81 -14.50 17.18
CA TRP A 16 -27.37 -14.87 15.87
C TRP A 16 -28.06 -13.66 15.23
N PHE A 17 -27.93 -13.56 13.92
CA PHE A 17 -28.53 -12.55 13.06
C PHE A 17 -29.21 -13.23 11.88
N ASP A 18 -30.32 -12.64 11.49
CA ASP A 18 -31.27 -13.09 10.50
C ASP A 18 -31.82 -11.80 9.87
N LEU A 19 -31.53 -11.61 8.59
CA LEU A 19 -31.71 -10.37 7.85
C LEU A 19 -32.87 -10.49 6.86
N ASP A 20 -33.01 -11.62 6.19
CA ASP A 20 -34.05 -11.83 5.19
C ASP A 20 -34.64 -13.25 5.22
N ASP A 21 -35.97 -13.34 5.15
CA ASP A 21 -36.65 -14.61 4.98
C ASP A 21 -36.35 -15.18 3.56
N PRO A 22 -36.42 -16.52 3.34
CA PRO A 22 -36.15 -17.17 2.05
C PRO A 22 -37.18 -16.86 0.93
N THR A 23 -37.98 -15.81 1.08
CA THR A 23 -39.01 -15.37 0.14
C THR A 23 -38.39 -14.61 -1.04
N GLY A 24 -38.71 -15.00 -2.27
CA GLY A 24 -38.09 -14.45 -3.48
C GLY A 24 -37.05 -15.39 -4.08
N ASN A 25 -35.81 -14.92 -4.24
CA ASN A 25 -34.75 -15.64 -4.97
C ASN A 25 -33.88 -16.56 -4.08
N GLY A 26 -34.00 -16.48 -2.75
CA GLY A 26 -33.13 -17.18 -1.82
C GLY A 26 -33.17 -16.55 -0.44
N ASP A 27 -32.18 -16.90 0.37
CA ASP A 27 -31.92 -16.50 1.76
C ASP A 27 -30.50 -15.92 1.83
N TYR A 28 -30.33 -14.67 2.27
CA TYR A 28 -29.13 -13.85 2.04
C TYR A 28 -28.64 -13.09 3.29
N GLU A 29 -27.92 -13.84 4.14
CA GLU A 29 -27.20 -13.32 5.30
C GLU A 29 -25.83 -12.71 4.97
N VAL A 30 -25.82 -11.68 4.12
CA VAL A 30 -24.59 -11.03 3.61
C VAL A 30 -23.93 -10.17 4.69
N LEU A 31 -22.64 -10.37 4.94
CA LEU A 31 -21.91 -9.71 6.03
C LEU A 31 -21.94 -8.17 5.92
N SER A 32 -21.80 -7.61 4.71
CA SER A 32 -21.82 -6.16 4.51
C SER A 32 -23.17 -5.54 4.89
N MET A 33 -24.27 -6.24 4.59
CA MET A 33 -25.61 -5.82 4.98
C MET A 33 -25.84 -5.98 6.48
N LEU A 34 -25.37 -7.08 7.07
CA LEU A 34 -25.45 -7.34 8.50
C LEU A 34 -24.65 -6.33 9.34
N LEU A 35 -23.46 -5.92 8.89
CA LEU A 35 -22.67 -4.86 9.51
C LEU A 35 -23.41 -3.51 9.50
N THR A 36 -24.20 -3.27 8.45
CA THR A 36 -25.03 -2.07 8.30
C THR A 36 -26.26 -2.12 9.20
N ALA A 37 -26.95 -3.26 9.26
CA ALA A 37 -28.16 -3.45 10.07
C ALA A 37 -27.86 -3.55 11.58
N HIS A 38 -26.67 -4.06 11.94
CA HIS A 38 -26.26 -4.28 13.32
C HIS A 38 -24.89 -3.67 13.63
N PRO A 39 -24.77 -2.33 13.52
CA PRO A 39 -23.51 -1.65 13.77
C PRO A 39 -23.05 -1.93 15.20
N ARG A 40 -21.75 -2.19 15.36
CA ARG A 40 -21.09 -2.53 16.65
C ARG A 40 -21.47 -3.88 17.28
N HIS A 41 -22.31 -4.68 16.64
CA HIS A 41 -22.63 -6.02 17.13
C HIS A 41 -21.87 -7.12 16.38
N ILE A 42 -21.27 -6.77 15.23
CA ILE A 42 -20.44 -7.62 14.38
C ILE A 42 -19.13 -6.88 14.12
N CYS A 43 -18.01 -7.59 14.14
CA CYS A 43 -16.70 -7.02 13.81
C CYS A 43 -16.55 -6.83 12.30
N PRO A 44 -15.84 -5.78 11.83
CA PRO A 44 -15.66 -5.52 10.40
C PRO A 44 -14.97 -6.65 9.63
N GLN A 45 -14.11 -7.42 10.30
CA GLN A 45 -13.40 -8.59 9.72
C GLN A 45 -13.57 -9.81 10.64
N PRO A 46 -14.65 -10.59 10.46
CA PRO A 46 -14.86 -11.83 11.18
C PRO A 46 -13.82 -12.91 10.82
N ILE A 47 -13.46 -13.72 11.81
CA ILE A 47 -12.52 -14.83 11.66
C ILE A 47 -13.24 -16.06 11.10
N ALA A 48 -14.48 -16.29 11.54
CA ALA A 48 -15.29 -17.42 11.13
C ALA A 48 -16.78 -17.04 11.11
N ILE A 49 -17.56 -17.81 10.35
CA ILE A 49 -19.02 -17.73 10.29
C ILE A 49 -19.62 -19.10 10.61
N GLU A 50 -20.73 -19.09 11.35
CA GLU A 50 -21.58 -20.26 11.57
C GLU A 50 -22.97 -19.93 11.04
N ALA A 51 -23.59 -20.88 10.32
CA ALA A 51 -24.95 -20.77 9.80
C ALA A 51 -25.80 -21.97 10.27
N GLN A 52 -27.03 -21.70 10.67
CA GLN A 52 -28.01 -22.72 11.05
C GLN A 52 -29.40 -22.28 10.65
N THR A 53 -30.33 -23.21 10.47
CA THR A 53 -31.73 -22.88 10.24
C THR A 53 -32.34 -22.20 11.47
N LEU A 54 -33.50 -21.55 11.30
CA LEU A 54 -34.28 -21.07 12.45
C LEU A 54 -34.70 -22.19 13.41
N SER A 55 -34.87 -23.42 12.91
CA SER A 55 -35.11 -24.62 13.74
C SER A 55 -33.89 -25.08 14.54
N GLY A 56 -32.69 -24.55 14.22
CA GLY A 56 -31.45 -24.85 14.92
C GLY A 56 -30.60 -25.93 14.27
N ASP A 57 -30.97 -26.41 13.09
CA ASP A 57 -30.22 -27.41 12.36
C ASP A 57 -29.01 -26.75 11.67
N PRO A 58 -27.78 -27.26 11.86
CA PRO A 58 -26.61 -26.71 11.20
C PRO A 58 -26.79 -26.70 9.67
N ALA A 59 -26.32 -25.64 8.99
CA ALA A 59 -26.43 -25.55 7.54
C ALA A 59 -25.73 -26.72 6.80
N SER A 60 -24.72 -27.34 7.40
CA SER A 60 -24.09 -28.53 6.83
C SER A 60 -24.98 -29.78 6.78
N SER A 61 -26.06 -29.84 7.55
CA SER A 61 -26.96 -31.00 7.64
C SER A 61 -28.26 -30.87 6.83
N THR A 62 -28.53 -29.70 6.25
CA THR A 62 -29.78 -29.46 5.49
C THR A 62 -29.73 -30.03 4.07
N GLY A 63 -28.54 -30.17 3.49
CA GLY A 63 -28.35 -30.65 2.11
C GLY A 63 -28.56 -29.59 1.03
N ASP A 64 -28.72 -28.32 1.43
CA ASP A 64 -28.77 -27.18 0.51
C ASP A 64 -27.38 -26.86 -0.07
N THR A 65 -27.36 -26.29 -1.27
CA THR A 65 -26.15 -25.79 -1.93
C THR A 65 -26.01 -24.29 -1.69
N PHE A 66 -24.87 -23.88 -1.11
CA PHE A 66 -24.64 -22.48 -0.73
C PHE A 66 -23.77 -21.78 -1.78
N LEU A 67 -24.23 -20.63 -2.27
CA LEU A 67 -23.45 -19.77 -3.17
C LEU A 67 -22.31 -19.08 -2.42
N ILE A 68 -22.60 -18.66 -1.18
CA ILE A 68 -21.65 -17.99 -0.29
C ILE A 68 -21.75 -18.66 1.09
N TYR A 69 -20.61 -19.05 1.65
CA TYR A 69 -20.50 -19.52 3.04
C TYR A 69 -19.07 -19.28 3.52
N ASP A 70 -18.77 -18.04 3.87
CA ASP A 70 -17.46 -17.66 4.38
C ASP A 70 -17.53 -16.39 5.25
N ALA A 71 -16.52 -16.20 6.10
CA ALA A 71 -16.51 -15.11 7.07
C ALA A 71 -16.27 -13.72 6.46
N THR A 72 -15.87 -13.64 5.18
CA THR A 72 -15.58 -12.37 4.47
C THR A 72 -16.83 -11.84 3.77
N ASN A 73 -17.65 -12.72 3.20
CA ASN A 73 -18.82 -12.34 2.41
C ASN A 73 -20.15 -12.59 3.14
N GLY A 74 -20.19 -13.49 4.12
CA GLY A 74 -21.41 -13.87 4.83
C GLY A 74 -21.93 -15.24 4.39
N PHE A 75 -23.25 -15.35 4.24
CA PHE A 75 -23.92 -16.58 3.82
C PHE A 75 -25.01 -16.27 2.79
N ALA A 76 -25.17 -17.13 1.79
CA ALA A 76 -26.24 -17.01 0.80
C ALA A 76 -26.66 -18.38 0.26
N CYS A 77 -27.95 -18.66 0.33
CA CYS A 77 -28.62 -19.78 -0.34
C CYS A 77 -29.52 -19.23 -1.45
N VAL A 78 -29.42 -19.77 -2.67
CA VAL A 78 -30.24 -19.34 -3.81
C VAL A 78 -31.24 -20.44 -4.18
N ASN A 79 -32.52 -20.08 -4.32
CA ASN A 79 -33.61 -21.02 -4.59
C ASN A 79 -33.42 -21.80 -5.89
N THR A 80 -32.88 -21.19 -6.94
CA THR A 80 -32.65 -21.84 -8.25
C THR A 80 -31.62 -22.96 -8.21
N ASP A 81 -30.70 -22.89 -7.25
CA ASP A 81 -29.57 -23.81 -7.13
C ASP A 81 -29.94 -25.02 -6.25
N GLN A 82 -31.12 -25.00 -5.63
CA GLN A 82 -31.63 -26.09 -4.80
C GLN A 82 -32.40 -27.13 -5.62
N ARG A 83 -32.17 -28.40 -5.30
CA ARG A 83 -32.94 -29.52 -5.88
C ARG A 83 -34.45 -29.41 -5.59
N THR A 84 -34.80 -28.88 -4.42
CA THR A 84 -36.16 -28.64 -3.94
C THR A 84 -36.73 -27.30 -4.40
N ARG A 85 -35.93 -26.48 -5.11
CA ARG A 85 -36.22 -25.09 -5.53
C ARG A 85 -36.60 -24.12 -4.41
N LYS A 86 -36.25 -24.45 -3.16
CA LYS A 86 -36.48 -23.59 -2.01
C LYS A 86 -35.38 -23.80 -0.98
N CYS A 87 -34.74 -22.70 -0.59
CA CYS A 87 -33.81 -22.64 0.53
C CYS A 87 -34.53 -22.81 1.86
N ASN A 88 -33.85 -23.43 2.82
CA ASN A 88 -34.22 -23.26 4.22
C ASN A 88 -33.93 -21.81 4.66
N ASP A 89 -34.56 -21.43 5.76
CA ASP A 89 -34.46 -20.12 6.39
C ASP A 89 -33.29 -20.14 7.40
N TYR A 90 -32.22 -19.38 7.14
CA TYR A 90 -30.98 -19.45 7.91
C TYR A 90 -30.68 -18.17 8.68
N ARG A 91 -30.07 -18.36 9.84
CA ARG A 91 -29.45 -17.30 10.63
C ARG A 91 -27.96 -17.57 10.80
N VAL A 92 -27.17 -16.49 10.86
CA VAL A 92 -25.72 -16.55 10.99
C VAL A 92 -25.21 -15.93 12.29
N ARG A 93 -24.04 -16.37 12.73
CA ARG A 93 -23.24 -15.66 13.74
C ARG A 93 -21.77 -15.70 13.37
N PHE A 94 -21.04 -14.73 13.88
CA PHE A 94 -19.64 -14.52 13.55
C PHE A 94 -18.75 -14.75 14.77
N THR A 95 -17.57 -15.30 14.52
CA THR A 95 -16.47 -15.31 15.49
C THR A 95 -15.59 -14.10 15.21
N CYS A 96 -15.44 -13.24 16.21
CA CYS A 96 -14.67 -12.02 16.10
C CYS A 96 -13.31 -12.11 16.80
N PRO A 97 -12.35 -11.26 16.42
CA PRO A 97 -11.10 -11.10 17.16
C PRO A 97 -11.39 -10.73 18.62
N THR A 98 -10.58 -11.23 19.55
CA THR A 98 -10.79 -11.01 20.99
C THR A 98 -10.76 -9.54 21.38
N GLU A 99 -10.06 -8.71 20.60
CA GLU A 99 -10.03 -7.25 20.73
C GLU A 99 -11.41 -6.63 20.51
N PHE A 100 -12.30 -7.24 19.72
CA PHE A 100 -13.65 -6.71 19.48
C PHE A 100 -14.54 -6.87 20.72
N CYS A 101 -14.51 -8.05 21.36
CA CYS A 101 -15.34 -8.33 22.54
C CYS A 101 -14.78 -7.80 23.86
N SER A 102 -13.49 -7.43 23.90
CA SER A 102 -12.85 -6.88 25.11
C SER A 102 -12.96 -5.36 25.24
N VAL A 103 -13.63 -4.69 24.29
CA VAL A 103 -13.79 -3.23 24.30
C VAL A 103 -15.03 -2.83 25.12
N ALA A 104 -14.84 -2.81 26.44
CA ALA A 104 -15.51 -1.81 27.26
C ALA A 104 -14.51 -0.65 27.47
N THR A 105 -14.92 0.55 27.06
CA THR A 105 -14.36 1.89 27.35
C THR A 105 -13.17 2.45 26.49
N GLU A 106 -13.57 3.25 25.49
CA GLU A 106 -13.05 4.59 25.14
C GLU A 106 -11.65 4.77 24.52
N CYS A 107 -11.45 4.24 23.32
CA CYS A 107 -10.52 4.85 22.35
C CYS A 107 -11.34 5.58 21.27
N ARG A 108 -11.93 6.72 21.63
CA ARG A 108 -12.70 7.56 20.70
C ARG A 108 -11.97 8.88 20.45
N THR A 109 -12.00 9.35 19.21
CA THR A 109 -11.58 10.71 18.91
C THR A 109 -12.55 11.71 19.54
N ARG A 110 -12.14 12.98 19.63
CA ARG A 110 -13.12 14.07 19.75
C ARG A 110 -14.02 14.12 18.50
N TRP A 111 -15.09 14.91 18.54
CA TRP A 111 -15.81 15.26 17.33
C TRP A 111 -14.91 16.12 16.44
N LEU A 112 -14.75 15.69 15.19
CA LEU A 112 -13.88 16.30 14.19
C LEU A 112 -14.74 16.83 13.05
N SER A 113 -14.41 18.03 12.59
CA SER A 113 -14.98 18.63 11.38
C SER A 113 -13.86 19.35 10.64
N SER A 114 -13.73 19.07 9.34
CA SER A 114 -12.63 19.53 8.49
C SER A 114 -13.04 20.63 7.54
N ASP A 115 -14.33 20.75 7.25
CA ASP A 115 -14.93 21.78 6.41
C ASP A 115 -16.21 22.36 7.06
N ASP A 116 -16.64 23.51 6.53
CA ASP A 116 -18.01 24.01 6.71
C ASP A 116 -18.75 23.72 5.39
N PRO A 117 -20.08 23.51 5.39
CA PRO A 117 -20.82 23.11 4.21
C PRO A 117 -20.71 24.18 3.11
N ALA A 118 -19.94 23.87 2.06
CA ALA A 118 -19.70 24.74 0.90
C ALA A 118 -20.82 24.56 -0.14
N ASP A 119 -20.68 25.20 -1.32
CA ASP A 119 -21.70 25.16 -2.39
C ASP A 119 -22.03 23.73 -2.87
N GLU A 120 -21.12 22.76 -2.73
CA GLU A 120 -21.31 21.37 -3.15
C GLU A 120 -21.86 20.43 -2.05
N GLY A 121 -21.60 20.68 -0.76
CA GLY A 121 -22.00 19.78 0.34
C GLY A 121 -21.12 19.90 1.59
N ASP A 122 -21.16 18.86 2.42
CA ASP A 122 -20.41 18.71 3.69
C ASP A 122 -19.68 17.36 3.68
N VAL A 123 -18.34 17.36 3.77
CA VAL A 123 -17.50 16.17 3.52
C VAL A 123 -16.46 15.97 4.63
N GLU A 124 -16.70 14.94 5.44
CA GLU A 124 -15.80 14.51 6.50
C GLU A 124 -15.13 13.18 6.15
N SER A 125 -14.28 13.22 5.13
CA SER A 125 -13.56 12.03 4.66
C SER A 125 -12.38 11.69 5.58
N ILE A 126 -12.13 10.40 5.82
CA ILE A 126 -11.04 9.94 6.70
C ILE A 126 -9.66 10.38 6.19
N PRO A 127 -9.34 10.30 4.88
CA PRO A 127 -8.08 10.83 4.36
C PRO A 127 -7.90 12.33 4.60
N GLN A 128 -8.97 13.12 4.43
CA GLN A 128 -8.95 14.57 4.70
C GLN A 128 -8.79 14.84 6.19
N LEU A 129 -9.49 14.11 7.05
CA LEU A 129 -9.36 14.21 8.50
C LEU A 129 -7.95 13.82 8.97
N LEU A 130 -7.32 12.79 8.38
CA LEU A 130 -5.93 12.41 8.66
C LEU A 130 -4.93 13.50 8.26
N HIS A 131 -5.22 14.24 7.19
CA HIS A 131 -4.41 15.38 6.76
C HIS A 131 -4.63 16.61 7.65
N THR A 132 -5.88 16.90 8.03
CA THR A 132 -6.25 18.06 8.84
C THR A 132 -5.90 17.89 10.32
N PHE A 133 -5.99 16.67 10.85
CA PHE A 133 -5.74 16.33 12.26
C PHE A 133 -4.70 15.19 12.40
N PRO A 134 -3.46 15.36 11.92
CA PRO A 134 -2.46 14.30 11.90
C PRO A 134 -2.18 13.79 13.33
N GLY A 135 -2.25 12.48 13.51
CA GLY A 135 -2.02 11.82 14.81
C GLY A 135 -3.18 11.92 15.82
N GLN A 136 -4.28 12.60 15.51
CA GLN A 136 -5.47 12.68 16.40
C GLN A 136 -6.53 11.59 16.11
N LEU A 137 -6.38 10.86 15.00
CA LEU A 137 -7.24 9.76 14.60
C LEU A 137 -6.38 8.61 14.03
N CYS A 138 -6.87 7.39 14.21
CA CYS A 138 -6.25 6.18 13.67
C CYS A 138 -6.49 6.07 12.16
N ARG A 139 -5.53 5.47 11.45
CA ARG A 139 -5.66 5.19 10.00
C ARG A 139 -6.76 4.16 9.69
N ASN A 140 -7.04 3.26 10.64
CA ASN A 140 -8.01 2.18 10.51
C ASN A 140 -9.04 2.25 11.65
N PRO A 141 -10.04 3.15 11.58
CA PRO A 141 -11.08 3.22 12.60
C PRO A 141 -11.99 1.99 12.58
N ILE A 142 -12.41 1.55 13.76
CA ILE A 142 -13.33 0.41 13.97
C ILE A 142 -14.78 0.82 13.70
N SER A 143 -15.14 2.06 14.04
CA SER A 143 -16.47 2.61 13.73
C SER A 143 -16.42 4.13 13.60
N ILE A 144 -17.37 4.69 12.87
CA ILE A 144 -17.60 6.12 12.71
C ILE A 144 -19.00 6.46 13.21
N ALA A 145 -19.16 7.64 13.80
CA ALA A 145 -20.46 8.23 14.16
C ALA A 145 -20.52 9.65 13.63
N ALA A 146 -21.69 10.10 13.17
CA ALA A 146 -21.88 11.44 12.61
C ALA A 146 -23.05 12.18 13.28
N GLN A 147 -22.87 13.47 13.53
CA GLN A 147 -23.90 14.37 14.07
C GLN A 147 -23.72 15.79 13.54
N THR A 148 -24.74 16.64 13.64
CA THR A 148 -24.59 18.06 13.34
C THR A 148 -23.69 18.75 14.38
N ARG A 149 -23.15 19.93 14.08
CA ARG A 149 -22.49 20.77 15.10
C ARG A 149 -23.40 21.13 16.30
N SER A 150 -24.71 21.14 16.08
CA SER A 150 -25.72 21.30 17.14
C SER A 150 -26.04 20.03 17.93
N GLY A 151 -25.38 18.90 17.65
CA GLY A 151 -25.50 17.65 18.40
C GLY A 151 -26.66 16.75 17.97
N ILE A 152 -27.29 17.00 16.82
CA ILE A 152 -28.37 16.15 16.30
C ILE A 152 -27.73 14.99 15.52
N PRO A 153 -27.96 13.71 15.89
CA PRO A 153 -27.43 12.57 15.15
C PRO A 153 -27.84 12.61 13.67
N ALA A 154 -26.93 12.25 12.76
CA ALA A 154 -27.18 12.32 11.31
C ALA A 154 -28.40 11.50 10.86
N GLN A 155 -28.72 10.40 11.56
CA GLN A 155 -29.92 9.60 11.27
C GLN A 155 -31.24 10.34 11.51
N HIS A 156 -31.23 11.39 12.33
CA HIS A 156 -32.42 12.15 12.73
C HIS A 156 -32.57 13.48 11.98
N THR A 157 -31.65 13.80 11.06
CA THR A 157 -31.70 15.09 10.35
C THR A 157 -32.62 15.09 9.14
N GLY A 158 -32.85 13.92 8.54
CA GLY A 158 -33.65 13.74 7.33
C GLY A 158 -32.92 14.04 6.02
N ASP A 159 -31.59 14.25 6.07
CA ASP A 159 -30.74 14.46 4.90
C ASP A 159 -30.40 13.11 4.23
N THR A 160 -30.15 13.12 2.92
CA THR A 160 -29.71 11.94 2.15
C THR A 160 -28.19 11.90 2.14
N PHE A 161 -27.58 10.78 2.54
CA PHE A 161 -26.12 10.64 2.59
C PHE A 161 -25.67 9.61 1.56
N LEU A 162 -24.54 9.84 0.89
CA LEU A 162 -24.07 8.95 -0.16
C LEU A 162 -23.46 7.68 0.42
N SER A 163 -24.03 6.54 0.05
CA SER A 163 -23.40 5.23 0.08
C SER A 163 -22.77 4.95 -1.28
N LEU A 164 -21.56 4.40 -1.31
CA LEU A 164 -20.95 3.85 -2.55
C LEU A 164 -21.70 2.61 -3.08
N LEU A 165 -22.74 2.13 -2.38
CA LEU A 165 -23.63 1.04 -2.80
C LEU A 165 -25.01 1.58 -3.22
N LYS A 166 -25.12 2.19 -4.39
CA LYS A 166 -26.40 2.27 -5.13
C LYS A 166 -26.58 0.98 -5.94
N VAL A 167 -26.83 -0.15 -5.26
CA VAL A 167 -27.32 -1.37 -5.90
C VAL A 167 -28.56 -1.83 -5.14
N THR A 168 -29.69 -1.83 -5.84
CA THR A 168 -31.04 -2.30 -5.46
C THR A 168 -32.01 -1.29 -4.82
N SER A 169 -33.24 -1.37 -5.32
CA SER A 169 -34.38 -0.48 -5.12
C SER A 169 -35.09 -0.73 -3.79
N ILE A 170 -34.40 -0.60 -2.65
CA ILE A 170 -35.01 -0.69 -1.31
C ILE A 170 -34.60 0.54 -0.49
N ALA A 171 -35.55 1.09 0.26
CA ALA A 171 -35.54 2.43 0.82
C ALA A 171 -34.32 2.78 1.70
N LEU A 172 -33.68 3.91 1.35
CA LEU A 172 -32.99 4.90 2.19
C LEU A 172 -32.52 4.44 3.58
N LEU A 173 -31.25 4.02 3.66
CA LEU A 173 -30.46 4.19 4.88
C LEU A 173 -29.20 5.02 4.58
N PRO A 174 -28.84 5.97 5.45
CA PRO A 174 -27.71 6.86 5.24
C PRO A 174 -26.40 6.22 5.69
N SER A 175 -25.66 5.57 4.78
CA SER A 175 -24.42 4.89 5.16
C SER A 175 -23.19 5.75 4.85
N TYR A 176 -22.66 6.40 5.88
CA TYR A 176 -21.26 6.78 5.97
C TYR A 176 -20.46 5.56 6.48
N ASP A 177 -19.22 5.37 6.04
CA ASP A 177 -18.43 4.16 6.32
C ASP A 177 -17.02 4.48 6.80
N ILE A 178 -16.41 3.57 7.58
CA ILE A 178 -15.05 3.66 8.10
C ILE A 178 -13.95 3.61 7.02
N THR A 179 -14.29 3.24 5.78
CA THR A 179 -13.33 3.24 4.67
C THR A 179 -13.14 4.64 4.08
N PHE A 180 -14.22 5.43 4.01
CA PHE A 180 -14.22 6.71 3.32
C PHE A 180 -14.47 7.90 4.26
N GLY A 181 -15.33 7.74 5.26
CA GLY A 181 -15.81 8.79 6.14
C GLY A 181 -17.29 9.11 5.91
N PHE A 182 -17.66 10.38 6.05
CA PHE A 182 -19.03 10.86 5.94
C PHE A 182 -19.16 11.91 4.83
N VAL A 183 -20.23 11.81 4.02
CA VAL A 183 -20.51 12.75 2.94
C VAL A 183 -21.99 13.06 2.82
N CYS A 184 -22.30 14.36 2.76
CA CYS A 184 -23.57 14.90 2.35
C CYS A 184 -23.36 15.81 1.13
N ILE A 185 -24.13 15.62 0.06
CA ILE A 185 -24.05 16.47 -1.15
C ILE A 185 -25.35 17.26 -1.30
N ASN A 186 -25.24 18.57 -1.54
CA ASN A 186 -26.37 19.50 -1.65
C ASN A 186 -27.36 19.10 -2.75
N SER A 187 -26.87 18.64 -3.91
CA SER A 187 -27.70 18.24 -5.07
C SER A 187 -28.58 17.02 -4.82
N GLU A 188 -28.23 16.17 -3.86
CA GLU A 188 -29.02 14.98 -3.48
C GLU A 188 -30.03 15.29 -2.36
N GLN A 189 -30.09 16.54 -1.86
CA GLN A 189 -31.00 16.94 -0.79
C GLN A 189 -32.32 17.50 -1.31
N ARG A 190 -33.44 17.00 -0.76
CA ARG A 190 -34.78 17.56 -1.04
C ARG A 190 -34.95 19.02 -0.59
N LYS A 191 -34.18 19.47 0.40
CA LYS A 191 -34.22 20.84 0.98
C LYS A 191 -33.05 21.72 0.55
N GLY A 192 -32.25 21.27 -0.42
CA GLY A 192 -31.28 22.09 -1.16
C GLY A 192 -29.93 22.35 -0.49
N ARG A 193 -29.76 22.16 0.82
CA ARG A 193 -28.43 22.24 1.48
C ARG A 193 -28.27 21.23 2.60
N CYS A 194 -27.08 20.65 2.67
CA CYS A 194 -26.61 19.83 3.77
C CYS A 194 -26.47 20.66 5.05
N LYS A 195 -26.77 20.04 6.19
CA LYS A 195 -26.38 20.61 7.49
C LYS A 195 -24.86 20.48 7.68
N ASN A 196 -24.32 21.25 8.61
CA ASN A 196 -22.90 21.16 9.01
C ASN A 196 -22.73 20.00 10.00
N TYR A 197 -22.03 18.95 9.58
CA TYR A 197 -21.79 17.74 10.35
C TYR A 197 -20.37 17.69 10.93
N GLN A 198 -20.20 16.77 11.87
CA GLN A 198 -18.93 16.42 12.49
C GLN A 198 -18.96 14.92 12.79
N VAL A 199 -17.79 14.29 12.77
CA VAL A 199 -17.65 12.84 12.95
C VAL A 199 -16.81 12.49 14.17
N MET A 200 -17.10 11.33 14.76
CA MET A 200 -16.33 10.74 15.86
C MET A 200 -15.92 9.32 15.46
N LEU A 201 -14.62 9.05 15.50
CA LEU A 201 -14.05 7.77 15.14
C LEU A 201 -13.73 6.96 16.41
N THR A 202 -14.02 5.67 16.37
CA THR A 202 -13.55 4.71 17.38
C THR A 202 -12.32 4.01 16.84
N CYS A 203 -11.22 4.07 17.57
CA CYS A 203 -9.95 3.52 17.16
C CYS A 203 -9.64 2.19 17.85
N PRO A 204 -8.79 1.34 17.24
CA PRO A 204 -8.27 0.14 17.88
C PRO A 204 -7.56 0.47 19.19
N SER A 205 -7.65 -0.43 20.18
CA SER A 205 -7.03 -0.25 21.50
C SER A 205 -5.53 0.05 21.43
N ASP A 206 -4.83 -0.46 20.41
CA ASP A 206 -3.39 -0.27 20.22
C ASP A 206 -3.02 1.17 19.89
N PHE A 207 -3.91 1.91 19.21
CA PHE A 207 -3.75 3.35 19.00
C PHE A 207 -3.72 4.11 20.33
N CYS A 208 -4.44 3.62 21.33
CA CYS A 208 -4.51 4.21 22.66
C CYS A 208 -3.52 3.59 23.69
N ARG A 209 -2.70 2.60 23.32
CA ARG A 209 -1.79 1.87 24.23
C ARG A 209 -0.29 2.07 23.95
N GLY A 210 0.14 3.20 23.39
CA GLY A 210 1.58 3.52 23.26
C GLY A 210 2.29 3.78 24.61
N CYS A 211 3.61 3.60 24.68
CA CYS A 211 4.39 4.06 25.85
C CYS A 211 4.80 5.52 25.68
N ARG A 212 4.89 6.24 26.80
CA ARG A 212 5.32 7.64 26.81
C ARG A 212 6.81 7.76 27.08
N THR A 213 7.47 8.68 26.39
CA THR A 213 8.81 9.12 26.77
C THR A 213 8.76 9.83 28.12
N ARG A 214 9.93 10.06 28.73
CA ARG A 214 10.04 11.07 29.78
C ARG A 214 9.69 12.45 29.22
N TRP A 215 9.48 13.42 30.10
CA TRP A 215 9.44 14.82 29.71
C TRP A 215 10.82 15.26 29.23
N LEU A 216 10.85 15.92 28.08
CA LEU A 216 12.02 16.38 27.35
C LEU A 216 11.89 17.88 27.16
N ASP A 217 13.02 18.54 27.38
CA ASP A 217 13.19 19.98 27.40
C ASP A 217 14.59 20.21 26.82
N ALA A 218 14.67 21.03 25.77
CA ALA A 218 15.86 21.25 24.97
C ALA A 218 16.15 22.73 24.74
N ASP A 219 15.13 23.58 24.73
CA ASP A 219 15.24 25.03 24.55
C ASP A 219 14.55 25.78 25.70
N ASN A 220 14.92 27.05 25.89
CA ASN A 220 14.20 27.93 26.82
C ASN A 220 13.53 29.03 25.98
N PRO A 221 12.51 29.74 26.47
CA PRO A 221 11.76 30.76 25.70
C PRO A 221 12.55 32.03 25.32
N THR A 222 13.88 32.02 25.50
CA THR A 222 14.78 33.12 25.16
C THR A 222 14.97 33.27 23.65
N GLY A 223 15.08 34.51 23.16
CA GLY A 223 15.26 34.76 21.72
C GLY A 223 13.93 34.78 20.96
N GLN A 224 13.76 33.92 19.96
CA GLN A 224 12.58 33.94 19.08
C GLN A 224 11.35 33.24 19.67
N GLY A 225 11.52 32.41 20.70
CA GLY A 225 10.46 31.58 21.24
C GLY A 225 11.02 30.38 21.97
N ASP A 226 10.18 29.38 22.19
CA ASP A 226 10.52 28.10 22.80
C ASP A 226 10.29 26.96 21.81
N TYR A 227 11.29 26.10 21.59
CA TYR A 227 11.32 25.12 20.52
C TYR A 227 11.69 23.70 21.00
N GLU A 228 10.69 22.84 21.01
CA GLU A 228 10.80 21.42 21.35
C GLU A 228 10.51 20.54 20.12
N THR A 229 11.29 20.76 19.05
CA THR A 229 11.08 20.08 17.77
C THR A 229 11.52 18.62 17.82
N LEU A 230 10.78 17.74 17.13
CA LEU A 230 11.05 16.30 17.15
C LEU A 230 12.45 15.98 16.62
N LEU A 231 12.86 16.61 15.52
CA LEU A 231 14.16 16.36 14.89
C LEU A 231 15.32 16.73 15.84
N GLN A 232 15.23 17.89 16.50
CA GLN A 232 16.23 18.33 17.47
C GLN A 232 16.29 17.41 18.69
N LEU A 233 15.13 16.99 19.19
CA LEU A 233 15.03 16.10 20.34
C LEU A 233 15.53 14.69 20.03
N GLN A 234 15.26 14.16 18.83
CA GLN A 234 15.80 12.86 18.38
C GLN A 234 17.33 12.90 18.21
N MET A 235 17.89 14.03 17.75
CA MET A 235 19.34 14.21 17.70
C MET A 235 19.97 14.34 19.09
N ARG A 236 19.29 15.03 20.02
CA ARG A 236 19.79 15.27 21.38
C ARG A 236 19.66 14.05 22.29
N TYR A 237 18.61 13.25 22.11
CA TYR A 237 18.30 12.06 22.91
C TYR A 237 18.12 10.82 22.01
N PRO A 238 19.19 10.34 21.34
CA PRO A 238 19.09 9.26 20.37
C PRO A 238 18.62 7.95 21.01
N GLY A 239 17.61 7.32 20.41
CA GLY A 239 17.04 6.06 20.92
C GLY A 239 16.08 6.20 22.11
N GLU A 240 15.87 7.41 22.63
CA GLU A 240 14.85 7.66 23.66
C GLU A 240 13.45 7.94 23.08
N ILE A 241 13.41 8.37 21.81
CA ILE A 241 12.20 8.72 21.06
C ILE A 241 12.15 7.82 19.82
N CYS A 242 10.97 7.25 19.53
CA CYS A 242 10.74 6.50 18.31
C CYS A 242 10.87 7.40 17.07
N SER A 243 11.18 6.78 15.93
CA SER A 243 11.32 7.47 14.64
C SER A 243 10.03 8.18 14.20
N GLN A 244 8.87 7.62 14.55
CA GLN A 244 7.55 8.19 14.26
C GLN A 244 6.65 8.12 15.51
N PRO A 245 6.67 9.17 16.35
CA PRO A 245 5.73 9.29 17.45
C PRO A 245 4.28 9.36 16.98
N ILE A 246 3.39 8.76 17.76
CA ILE A 246 1.95 8.74 17.49
C ILE A 246 1.18 9.77 18.32
N GLY A 247 1.85 10.45 19.25
CA GLY A 247 1.27 11.53 20.04
C GLY A 247 2.34 12.40 20.67
N ILE A 248 1.96 13.63 21.03
CA ILE A 248 2.79 14.57 21.79
C ILE A 248 1.94 15.24 22.86
N GLU A 249 2.52 15.45 24.03
CA GLU A 249 1.95 16.25 25.09
C GLU A 249 2.95 17.35 25.45
N ALA A 250 2.47 18.57 25.69
CA ALA A 250 3.29 19.70 26.12
C ALA A 250 2.73 20.31 27.41
N ILE A 251 3.61 20.56 28.37
CA ILE A 251 3.32 21.26 29.62
C ILE A 251 4.41 22.30 29.88
N THR A 252 4.11 23.34 30.65
CA THR A 252 5.17 24.24 31.11
C THR A 252 6.13 23.49 32.02
N VAL A 253 7.35 23.99 32.21
CA VAL A 253 8.29 23.44 33.19
C VAL A 253 7.67 23.40 34.60
N SER A 254 6.82 24.39 34.91
CA SER A 254 6.02 24.48 36.15
C SER A 254 4.82 23.52 36.24
N GLY A 255 4.48 22.80 35.16
CA GLY A 255 3.47 21.73 35.16
C GLY A 255 2.09 22.11 34.63
N THR A 256 1.91 23.32 34.09
CA THR A 256 0.64 23.76 33.50
C THR A 256 0.49 23.19 32.09
N PRO A 257 -0.62 22.52 31.73
CA PRO A 257 -0.85 22.07 30.36
C PRO A 257 -0.78 23.20 29.35
N ALA A 258 -0.10 22.99 28.21
CA ALA A 258 0.10 24.03 27.20
C ALA A 258 -1.21 24.63 26.69
N LEU A 259 -2.25 23.83 26.50
CA LEU A 259 -3.57 24.32 26.06
C LEU A 259 -4.27 25.24 27.08
N GLN A 260 -3.80 25.28 28.34
CA GLN A 260 -4.36 26.12 29.40
C GLN A 260 -3.58 27.41 29.63
N THR A 261 -2.41 27.60 29.00
CA THR A 261 -1.62 28.83 29.14
C THR A 261 -2.15 29.98 28.29
N GLY A 262 -2.94 29.66 27.26
CA GLY A 262 -3.44 30.59 26.26
C GLY A 262 -2.40 31.10 25.27
N ASP A 263 -1.19 30.48 25.23
CA ASP A 263 -0.18 30.81 24.24
C ASP A 263 -0.60 30.30 22.85
N THR A 264 -0.22 31.03 21.80
CA THR A 264 -0.41 30.59 20.42
C THR A 264 0.78 29.74 19.99
N PHE A 265 0.54 28.49 19.59
CA PHE A 265 1.58 27.55 19.16
C PHE A 265 1.70 27.53 17.64
N LEU A 266 2.93 27.65 17.12
CA LEU A 266 3.20 27.49 15.68
C LEU A 266 3.17 26.00 15.30
N ILE A 267 3.75 25.17 16.17
CA ILE A 267 3.86 23.73 15.97
C ILE A 267 3.37 23.06 17.26
N TYR A 268 2.44 22.13 17.14
CA TYR A 268 1.98 21.27 18.25
C TYR A 268 1.44 19.98 17.65
N ASP A 269 2.34 19.09 17.23
CA ASP A 269 1.98 17.81 16.64
C ASP A 269 3.11 16.77 16.82
N ALA A 270 2.76 15.49 16.72
CA ALA A 270 3.70 14.40 16.98
C ALA A 270 4.77 14.23 15.89
N THR A 271 4.58 14.84 14.70
CA THR A 271 5.48 14.73 13.54
C THR A 271 6.60 15.76 13.61
N ASN A 272 6.26 16.99 14.01
CA ASN A 272 7.18 18.12 14.00
C ASN A 272 7.66 18.50 15.41
N GLY A 273 6.93 18.13 16.47
CA GLY A 273 7.22 18.46 17.85
C GLY A 273 6.35 19.62 18.37
N PHE A 274 6.96 20.54 19.09
CA PHE A 274 6.28 21.71 19.65
C PHE A 274 7.11 22.97 19.45
N ALA A 275 6.46 24.08 19.12
CA ALA A 275 7.11 25.39 18.99
C ALA A 275 6.15 26.53 19.34
N CYS A 276 6.59 27.39 20.24
CA CYS A 276 5.94 28.66 20.58
C CYS A 276 6.83 29.82 20.12
N LEU A 277 6.25 30.80 19.42
CA LEU A 277 6.95 32.00 18.97
C LEU A 277 6.60 33.22 19.84
N ASN A 278 7.62 33.95 20.32
CA ASN A 278 7.43 35.18 21.08
C ASN A 278 6.68 36.25 20.27
N THR A 279 6.95 36.33 18.96
CA THR A 279 6.29 37.30 18.05
C THR A 279 4.81 37.00 17.81
N ALA A 280 4.38 35.75 17.99
CA ALA A 280 2.99 35.33 17.82
C ALA A 280 2.14 35.57 19.08
N GLN A 281 2.76 35.95 20.19
CA GLN A 281 2.08 36.26 21.43
C GLN A 281 1.74 37.75 21.50
N ARG A 282 0.60 38.10 22.12
CA ARG A 282 0.14 39.49 22.29
C ARG A 282 0.97 40.27 23.33
N GLY A 283 2.24 40.52 23.03
CA GLY A 283 3.15 41.32 23.86
C GLY A 283 3.71 40.59 25.09
N ARG A 284 3.60 39.26 25.14
CA ARG A 284 4.22 38.40 26.18
C ARG A 284 5.25 37.47 25.55
N MET A 285 6.20 36.97 26.32
CA MET A 285 7.06 35.87 25.87
C MET A 285 6.32 34.54 26.03
N CYS A 286 6.70 33.55 25.24
CA CYS A 286 6.29 32.18 25.43
C CYS A 286 6.64 31.71 26.84
N GLN A 287 5.78 30.88 27.42
CA GLN A 287 6.18 30.12 28.59
C GLN A 287 7.24 29.08 28.21
N ASP A 288 7.93 28.59 29.21
CA ASP A 288 8.95 27.55 29.09
C ASP A 288 8.28 26.18 29.07
N TYR A 289 8.35 25.43 27.97
CA TYR A 289 7.65 24.17 27.77
C TYR A 289 8.58 22.97 27.69
N LYS A 290 8.07 21.85 28.20
CA LYS A 290 8.64 20.53 28.01
C LYS A 290 7.61 19.61 27.38
N VAL A 291 8.07 18.71 26.52
CA VAL A 291 7.22 17.79 25.77
C VAL A 291 7.49 16.33 26.14
N ARG A 292 6.50 15.47 25.93
CA ARG A 292 6.72 14.03 25.89
C ARG A 292 5.99 13.44 24.70
N PHE A 293 6.59 12.41 24.13
CA PHE A 293 6.04 11.72 22.97
C PHE A 293 5.42 10.40 23.37
N THR A 294 4.37 10.01 22.67
CA THR A 294 3.80 8.66 22.74
C THR A 294 4.35 7.86 21.57
N CYS A 295 4.96 6.72 21.87
CA CYS A 295 5.56 5.82 20.89
C CYS A 295 4.77 4.53 20.74
N PRO A 296 4.78 3.91 19.54
CA PRO A 296 4.19 2.60 19.31
C PRO A 296 4.79 1.52 20.22
N LEU A 297 3.99 0.51 20.60
CA LEU A 297 4.42 -0.58 21.48
C LEU A 297 5.65 -1.35 20.98
N GLU A 298 5.86 -1.42 19.66
CA GLU A 298 7.04 -2.02 19.05
C GLU A 298 8.35 -1.37 19.52
N PHE A 299 8.36 -0.04 19.64
CA PHE A 299 9.50 0.70 20.18
C PHE A 299 9.67 0.44 21.69
N CYS A 300 8.55 0.37 22.40
CA CYS A 300 8.51 0.17 23.84
C CYS A 300 9.05 -1.20 24.27
N ALA A 301 8.84 -2.23 23.44
CA ALA A 301 9.34 -3.59 23.67
C ALA A 301 10.86 -3.74 23.46
N GLN A 302 11.52 -2.74 22.85
CA GLN A 302 12.94 -2.75 22.51
C GLN A 302 13.85 -2.04 23.53
N LYS A 303 13.53 -2.04 24.83
CA LYS A 303 14.49 -1.60 25.87
C LYS A 303 15.25 -2.79 26.48
N PRO A 304 16.32 -3.33 25.87
CA PRO A 304 17.31 -4.11 26.59
C PRO A 304 18.29 -3.18 27.34
N ASN A 305 18.85 -3.70 28.43
CA ASN A 305 19.92 -3.09 29.24
C ASN A 305 21.02 -2.41 28.40
N PRO A 306 21.67 -1.35 28.93
CA PRO A 306 22.65 -0.57 28.19
C PRO A 306 23.93 -1.41 28.01
N VAL A 307 24.07 -2.03 26.84
CA VAL A 307 25.37 -2.42 26.31
C VAL A 307 25.59 -1.58 25.07
N HIS A 308 26.43 -0.57 25.22
CA HIS A 308 26.96 0.26 24.16
C HIS A 308 27.33 -0.60 22.94
N THR A 309 26.71 -0.33 21.80
CA THR A 309 27.39 -0.49 20.52
C THR A 309 27.07 0.74 19.70
N VAL A 310 27.89 1.77 19.88
CA VAL A 310 28.05 2.85 18.91
C VAL A 310 28.53 2.16 17.64
N LEU A 311 27.68 2.07 16.61
CA LEU A 311 28.11 1.68 15.28
C LEU A 311 29.01 2.80 14.77
N ASN A 312 30.31 2.61 14.95
CA ASN A 312 31.34 3.54 14.54
C ASN A 312 31.41 3.56 13.01
N VAL A 313 30.82 4.59 12.40
CA VAL A 313 30.84 4.82 10.95
C VAL A 313 32.27 5.19 10.46
N ALA A 314 33.27 5.29 11.35
CA ALA A 314 34.67 5.46 10.95
C ALA A 314 35.43 4.14 10.64
N GLY A 315 34.80 2.96 10.79
CA GLY A 315 35.45 1.66 10.52
C GLY A 315 35.33 1.13 9.09
N LEU A 316 34.50 1.74 8.23
CA LEU A 316 34.24 1.29 6.86
C LEU A 316 35.04 2.04 5.78
N LEU A 317 35.96 2.93 6.20
CA LEU A 317 36.81 3.71 5.30
C LEU A 317 38.30 3.32 5.33
N ASP A 318 38.71 2.30 6.10
CA ASP A 318 40.14 1.94 6.24
C ASP A 318 40.52 0.55 5.68
N VAL A 319 39.58 -0.12 4.99
CA VAL A 319 39.87 -1.40 4.26
C VAL A 319 39.99 -1.18 2.74
N TYR A 320 39.68 0.02 2.23
CA TYR A 320 39.72 0.31 0.78
C TYR A 320 40.95 1.10 0.29
N THR A 321 41.91 1.43 1.16
CA THR A 321 43.04 2.33 0.82
C THR A 321 44.44 1.72 0.90
N ARG A 322 44.62 0.40 1.05
CA ARG A 322 45.96 -0.25 0.94
C ARG A 322 45.96 -1.58 0.19
N ARG A 323 45.82 -1.51 -1.14
CA ARG A 323 46.31 -2.42 -2.21
C ARG A 323 45.47 -2.02 -3.44
N THR A 324 45.90 -1.13 -4.30
CA THR A 324 47.04 -1.27 -5.21
C THR A 324 47.42 0.10 -5.77
N ASN A 325 48.67 0.53 -5.54
CA ASN A 325 49.34 1.41 -6.48
C ASN A 325 49.54 0.63 -7.79
N ASN A 326 49.39 1.33 -8.91
CA ASN A 326 49.52 0.91 -10.31
C ASN A 326 48.29 0.23 -10.92
N SER A 327 47.49 1.05 -11.61
CA SER A 327 47.08 0.89 -13.02
C SER A 327 45.76 1.62 -13.26
N CYS A 328 45.85 2.87 -13.69
CA CYS A 328 44.77 3.56 -14.39
C CYS A 328 44.41 2.75 -15.67
N CYS A 329 43.14 2.77 -16.06
CA CYS A 329 42.56 2.18 -17.29
C CYS A 329 42.25 0.66 -17.28
N SER A 330 41.06 0.28 -16.80
CA SER A 330 40.20 -0.71 -17.50
C SER A 330 38.83 -0.85 -16.85
N PHE A 331 37.88 -0.04 -17.32
CA PHE A 331 36.44 -0.30 -17.16
C PHE A 331 35.74 -0.45 -18.53
N HIS A 332 36.52 -0.76 -19.58
CA HIS A 332 36.07 -0.80 -20.98
C HIS A 332 36.11 -2.22 -21.59
N LYS A 333 36.14 -3.28 -20.76
CA LYS A 333 36.39 -4.65 -21.26
C LYS A 333 35.42 -5.74 -20.78
N LEU A 334 34.26 -5.40 -20.23
CA LEU A 334 33.25 -6.40 -19.84
C LEU A 334 31.97 -6.42 -20.69
N LEU A 335 31.87 -5.60 -21.75
CA LEU A 335 30.68 -5.55 -22.62
C LEU A 335 30.94 -5.90 -24.10
N CYS A 336 32.14 -6.38 -24.44
CA CYS A 336 32.41 -6.93 -25.77
C CYS A 336 33.31 -8.16 -25.67
N CYS A 337 32.73 -9.35 -25.75
CA CYS A 337 33.32 -10.48 -26.48
C CYS A 337 32.25 -11.55 -26.72
N GLY A 338 32.03 -11.84 -28.00
CA GLY A 338 31.46 -13.10 -28.42
C GLY A 338 32.47 -14.24 -28.23
N GLU A 339 31.89 -15.44 -28.13
CA GLU A 339 32.45 -16.76 -28.41
C GLU A 339 33.49 -17.40 -27.46
N THR A 340 33.02 -18.53 -26.90
CA THR A 340 33.64 -19.87 -26.82
C THR A 340 34.52 -20.27 -25.63
N GLU A 341 34.14 -21.45 -25.13
CA GLU A 341 34.89 -22.48 -24.37
C GLU A 341 34.87 -22.48 -22.83
N ALA A 342 34.51 -23.67 -22.34
CA ALA A 342 34.31 -24.05 -20.95
C ALA A 342 35.63 -24.43 -20.27
N THR A 343 35.73 -24.25 -18.95
CA THR A 343 36.55 -25.15 -18.11
C THR A 343 36.09 -25.11 -16.65
N MET A 344 35.64 -26.27 -16.16
CA MET A 344 35.45 -26.59 -14.75
C MET A 344 36.79 -26.63 -14.02
N ILE A 345 36.86 -26.05 -12.81
CA ILE A 345 37.91 -26.38 -11.85
C ILE A 345 37.22 -26.84 -10.55
N MET A 346 37.28 -28.15 -10.32
CA MET A 346 36.97 -28.83 -9.06
C MET A 346 38.18 -28.73 -8.12
N LEU A 347 37.94 -28.40 -6.85
CA LEU A 347 38.89 -28.66 -5.76
C LEU A 347 38.13 -29.28 -4.58
N SER A 348 38.51 -30.51 -4.25
CA SER A 348 37.98 -31.35 -3.16
C SER A 348 38.49 -30.92 -1.78
N PRO A 349 37.70 -31.04 -0.69
CA PRO A 349 38.15 -30.69 0.67
C PRO A 349 38.68 -31.89 1.47
N SER A 350 39.69 -31.64 2.30
CA SER A 350 40.31 -32.59 3.23
C SER A 350 39.51 -32.79 4.53
N SER A 351 39.70 -33.96 5.13
CA SER A 351 38.81 -34.69 6.05
C SER A 351 38.67 -34.17 7.49
N ASP A 352 39.14 -32.97 7.83
CA ASP A 352 39.11 -32.42 9.20
C ASP A 352 37.98 -31.38 9.43
N PHE A 353 37.25 -31.02 8.37
CA PHE A 353 36.14 -30.07 8.40
C PHE A 353 34.81 -30.68 8.90
N PHE A 354 34.67 -32.00 8.78
CA PHE A 354 33.38 -32.68 8.96
C PHE A 354 32.93 -32.81 10.43
N GLN A 355 33.86 -32.78 11.39
CA GLN A 355 33.51 -32.83 12.82
C GLN A 355 33.10 -31.47 13.39
N ARG A 356 33.62 -30.34 12.87
CA ARG A 356 33.16 -28.99 13.25
C ARG A 356 31.84 -28.60 12.57
N ALA A 357 31.55 -29.13 11.39
CA ALA A 357 30.28 -28.92 10.70
C ALA A 357 29.08 -29.39 11.54
N LYS A 358 29.16 -30.54 12.22
CA LYS A 358 28.02 -31.14 12.95
C LYS A 358 27.48 -30.28 14.10
N LYS A 359 28.31 -29.41 14.71
CA LYS A 359 27.91 -28.48 15.79
C LYS A 359 27.38 -27.14 15.26
N LEU A 360 27.78 -26.75 14.04
CA LEU A 360 27.25 -25.58 13.30
C LEU A 360 25.89 -25.88 12.64
N PHE A 361 25.66 -27.12 12.18
CA PHE A 361 24.44 -27.54 11.47
C PHE A 361 23.13 -27.44 12.28
N LEU A 362 23.21 -27.38 13.61
CA LEU A 362 22.03 -27.20 14.48
C LEU A 362 21.65 -25.73 14.69
N SER A 363 22.62 -24.80 14.59
CA SER A 363 22.39 -23.35 14.62
C SER A 363 22.05 -22.80 13.24
N GLU A 364 22.54 -23.44 12.16
CA GLU A 364 22.34 -23.00 10.78
C GLU A 364 20.93 -23.26 10.25
N LYS A 365 20.17 -24.21 10.81
CA LYS A 365 18.78 -24.43 10.39
C LYS A 365 17.84 -23.30 10.81
N ALA A 366 18.06 -22.69 11.98
CA ALA A 366 17.27 -21.53 12.42
C ALA A 366 17.63 -20.28 11.62
N SER A 367 18.92 -20.06 11.29
CA SER A 367 19.37 -18.95 10.46
C SER A 367 19.04 -19.14 8.97
N GLN A 368 19.05 -20.36 8.42
CA GLN A 368 18.63 -20.62 7.04
C GLN A 368 17.13 -20.47 6.85
N VAL A 369 16.31 -20.84 7.84
CA VAL A 369 14.86 -20.58 7.79
C VAL A 369 14.60 -19.08 7.86
N GLN A 370 15.25 -18.35 8.77
CA GLN A 370 15.13 -16.89 8.85
C GLN A 370 15.70 -16.17 7.62
N LEU A 371 16.80 -16.65 7.04
CA LEU A 371 17.40 -16.08 5.82
C LEU A 371 16.56 -16.41 4.59
N LYS A 372 15.99 -17.62 4.47
CA LYS A 372 15.03 -17.95 3.40
C LYS A 372 13.75 -17.15 3.55
N GLU A 373 13.28 -16.92 4.78
CA GLU A 373 12.08 -16.13 5.02
C GLU A 373 12.33 -14.63 4.78
N PHE A 374 13.50 -14.11 5.15
CA PHE A 374 13.95 -12.75 4.82
C PHE A 374 14.16 -12.56 3.32
N ALA A 375 14.81 -13.52 2.64
CA ALA A 375 15.00 -13.50 1.20
C ALA A 375 13.66 -13.63 0.46
N ARG A 376 12.74 -14.46 0.94
CA ARG A 376 11.39 -14.61 0.39
C ARG A 376 10.56 -13.33 0.57
N LYS A 377 10.65 -12.68 1.74
CA LYS A 377 9.96 -11.40 2.02
C LYS A 377 10.54 -10.23 1.21
N ASN A 378 11.82 -10.28 0.83
CA ASN A 378 12.48 -9.22 0.06
C ASN A 378 12.70 -9.54 -1.43
N ALA A 379 12.23 -10.70 -1.91
CA ALA A 379 12.45 -11.15 -3.29
C ALA A 379 11.82 -10.19 -4.31
N ALA A 380 10.60 -9.72 -4.06
CA ALA A 380 9.92 -8.75 -4.93
C ALA A 380 10.67 -7.42 -4.98
N ASN A 381 11.08 -6.89 -3.81
CA ASN A 381 11.86 -5.65 -3.74
C ASN A 381 13.19 -5.76 -4.50
N ALA A 382 13.85 -6.92 -4.47
CA ALA A 382 15.08 -7.16 -5.23
C ALA A 382 14.84 -7.17 -6.75
N LEU A 383 13.68 -7.68 -7.20
CA LEU A 383 13.28 -7.64 -8.60
C LEU A 383 13.04 -6.20 -9.07
N SER A 384 12.31 -5.37 -8.31
CA SER A 384 12.09 -3.95 -8.66
C SER A 384 13.40 -3.16 -8.69
N VAL A 385 14.32 -3.41 -7.74
CA VAL A 385 15.67 -2.80 -7.77
C VAL A 385 16.45 -3.25 -9.00
N THR A 386 16.34 -4.52 -9.40
CA THR A 386 17.01 -5.04 -10.61
C THR A 386 16.42 -4.40 -11.87
N ASN A 387 15.10 -4.23 -11.95
CA ASN A 387 14.42 -3.49 -13.03
C ASN A 387 14.99 -2.06 -13.12
N MET A 388 15.05 -1.33 -12.01
CA MET A 388 15.62 0.02 -11.96
C MET A 388 17.08 0.05 -12.45
N VAL A 389 17.92 -0.93 -12.07
CA VAL A 389 19.31 -1.02 -12.54
C VAL A 389 19.37 -1.26 -14.06
N MET A 390 18.48 -2.10 -14.62
CA MET A 390 18.37 -2.29 -16.07
C MET A 390 17.95 -0.99 -16.78
N GLY A 391 17.02 -0.22 -16.19
CA GLY A 391 16.63 1.10 -16.67
C GLY A 391 17.79 2.09 -16.70
N LEU A 392 18.56 2.19 -15.61
CA LEU A 392 19.75 3.04 -15.54
C LEU A 392 20.83 2.61 -16.55
N ALA A 393 21.06 1.31 -16.70
CA ALA A 393 21.98 0.78 -17.71
C ALA A 393 21.52 1.10 -19.14
N SER A 394 20.21 1.05 -19.40
CA SER A 394 19.63 1.42 -20.69
C SER A 394 19.80 2.92 -21.00
N ILE A 395 19.62 3.79 -20.00
CA ILE A 395 19.90 5.23 -20.10
C ILE A 395 21.37 5.44 -20.51
N LEU A 396 22.31 4.82 -19.80
CA LEU A 396 23.74 4.93 -20.11
C LEU A 396 24.07 4.40 -21.52
N CYS A 397 23.48 3.27 -21.93
CA CYS A 397 23.67 2.72 -23.27
C CYS A 397 23.11 3.67 -24.34
N SER A 398 21.96 4.28 -24.10
CA SER A 398 21.31 5.23 -25.02
C SER A 398 22.17 6.48 -25.22
N LEU A 399 22.73 7.02 -24.12
CA LEU A 399 23.62 8.17 -24.14
C LEU A 399 24.96 7.89 -24.85
N ASN A 400 25.46 6.66 -24.73
CA ASN A 400 26.69 6.21 -25.41
C ASN A 400 26.46 5.76 -26.87
N GLY A 401 25.24 5.87 -27.40
CA GLY A 401 24.92 5.48 -28.78
C GLY A 401 24.68 3.98 -29.00
N HIS A 402 24.73 3.15 -27.94
CA HIS A 402 24.45 1.72 -27.99
C HIS A 402 22.94 1.44 -27.90
N GLN A 403 22.16 1.93 -28.85
CA GLN A 403 20.69 1.82 -28.84
C GLN A 403 20.17 0.38 -28.88
N TYR A 404 20.89 -0.52 -29.53
CA TYR A 404 20.51 -1.93 -29.59
C TYR A 404 20.49 -2.56 -28.19
N ALA A 405 21.56 -2.34 -27.40
CA ALA A 405 21.65 -2.82 -26.02
C ALA A 405 20.61 -2.12 -25.12
N ALA A 406 20.39 -0.82 -25.33
CA ALA A 406 19.39 -0.07 -24.57
C ALA A 406 17.96 -0.62 -24.72
N CYS A 407 17.55 -0.99 -25.94
CA CYS A 407 16.22 -1.57 -26.18
C CYS A 407 16.07 -2.92 -25.47
N TRP A 408 17.08 -3.78 -25.53
CA TRP A 408 17.05 -5.08 -24.84
C TRP A 408 16.99 -4.96 -23.33
N LEU A 409 17.73 -4.01 -22.75
CA LEU A 409 17.69 -3.74 -21.30
C LEU A 409 16.29 -3.28 -20.85
N VAL A 410 15.57 -2.51 -21.67
CA VAL A 410 14.17 -2.12 -21.41
C VAL A 410 13.24 -3.33 -21.48
N LEU A 411 13.42 -4.23 -22.47
CA LEU A 411 12.62 -5.47 -22.58
C LEU A 411 12.87 -6.44 -21.42
N ILE A 412 14.09 -6.49 -20.89
CA ILE A 412 14.40 -7.25 -19.67
C ILE A 412 13.68 -6.61 -18.47
N GLY A 413 13.71 -5.28 -18.35
CA GLY A 413 12.96 -4.54 -17.34
C GLY A 413 11.45 -4.86 -17.37
N TYR A 414 10.86 -4.90 -18.57
CA TYR A 414 9.46 -5.29 -18.79
C TYR A 414 9.14 -6.68 -18.21
N LEU A 415 10.03 -7.67 -18.37
CA LEU A 415 9.81 -8.99 -17.79
C LEU A 415 9.96 -9.03 -16.27
N LEU A 416 10.86 -8.22 -15.71
CA LEU A 416 11.11 -8.14 -14.27
C LEU A 416 9.93 -7.49 -13.55
N ASP A 417 9.34 -6.47 -14.14
CA ASP A 417 8.14 -5.79 -13.67
C ASP A 417 6.90 -6.71 -13.65
N LEU A 418 6.71 -7.50 -14.72
CA LEU A 418 5.66 -8.52 -14.70
C LEU A 418 5.87 -9.57 -13.60
N ALA A 419 7.12 -9.80 -13.19
CA ALA A 419 7.47 -10.77 -12.16
C ALA A 419 7.33 -10.22 -10.73
N ASP A 420 7.74 -8.99 -10.44
CA ASP A 420 7.80 -8.48 -9.06
C ASP A 420 6.41 -8.34 -8.42
N GLY A 421 5.42 -7.83 -9.15
CA GLY A 421 4.04 -7.72 -8.68
C GLY A 421 3.41 -9.10 -8.46
N ALA A 422 3.75 -10.09 -9.29
CA ALA A 422 3.28 -11.46 -9.13
C ALA A 422 3.97 -12.19 -7.97
N VAL A 423 5.28 -12.03 -7.83
CA VAL A 423 6.08 -12.63 -6.77
C VAL A 423 5.69 -12.03 -5.42
N ALA A 424 5.47 -10.72 -5.33
CA ALA A 424 4.99 -10.05 -4.11
C ALA A 424 3.66 -10.65 -3.63
N ARG A 425 2.71 -10.85 -4.54
CA ARG A 425 1.38 -11.40 -4.22
C ARG A 425 1.43 -12.90 -3.88
N GLN A 426 2.13 -13.71 -4.66
CA GLN A 426 2.27 -15.15 -4.40
C GLN A 426 3.00 -15.45 -3.08
N LEU A 427 3.94 -14.60 -2.68
CA LEU A 427 4.70 -14.78 -1.45
C LEU A 427 4.05 -14.09 -0.23
N GLY A 428 2.93 -13.38 -0.40
CA GLY A 428 2.30 -12.59 0.67
C GLY A 428 3.20 -11.46 1.19
N ALA A 429 4.06 -10.92 0.31
CA ALA A 429 5.12 -9.96 0.62
C ALA A 429 4.84 -8.56 0.06
N CYS A 430 3.55 -8.18 -0.11
CA CYS A 430 3.17 -6.83 -0.50
C CYS A 430 3.57 -5.85 0.61
N SER A 431 4.46 -4.90 0.30
CA SER A 431 4.95 -3.91 1.27
C SER A 431 4.84 -2.49 0.71
N ALA A 432 4.64 -1.50 1.59
CA ALA A 432 4.56 -0.09 1.18
C ALA A 432 5.89 0.43 0.60
N LEU A 433 7.02 -0.12 1.06
CA LEU A 433 8.34 0.16 0.48
C LEU A 433 8.44 -0.44 -0.93
N GLY A 434 7.99 -1.68 -1.12
CA GLY A 434 7.96 -2.35 -2.42
C GLY A 434 7.14 -1.57 -3.43
N ALA A 435 5.93 -1.13 -3.06
CA ALA A 435 5.08 -0.32 -3.93
C ALA A 435 5.75 1.01 -4.35
N LYS A 436 6.45 1.68 -3.43
CA LYS A 436 7.22 2.90 -3.80
C LYS A 436 8.42 2.59 -4.70
N LEU A 437 9.14 1.49 -4.42
CA LEU A 437 10.29 1.07 -5.23
C LEU A 437 9.84 0.68 -6.65
N ASP A 438 8.67 0.07 -6.78
CA ASP A 438 8.00 -0.26 -8.04
C ASP A 438 7.74 1.01 -8.86
N ASP A 439 7.07 2.02 -8.27
CA ASP A 439 6.82 3.32 -8.93
C ASP A 439 8.12 4.00 -9.42
N PHE A 440 9.20 3.92 -8.62
CA PHE A 440 10.52 4.47 -9.01
C PHE A 440 11.18 3.66 -10.13
N ALA A 441 11.09 2.33 -10.08
CA ALA A 441 11.62 1.46 -11.12
C ALA A 441 10.88 1.68 -12.44
N ASP A 442 9.54 1.75 -12.40
CA ASP A 442 8.67 2.05 -13.52
C ASP A 442 9.01 3.37 -14.19
N PHE A 443 9.11 4.45 -13.41
CA PHE A 443 9.44 5.76 -13.98
C PHE A 443 10.84 5.78 -14.58
N THR A 444 11.81 5.11 -13.96
CA THR A 444 13.20 5.06 -14.44
C THR A 444 13.31 4.27 -15.75
N THR A 445 12.74 3.06 -15.79
CA THR A 445 12.86 2.15 -16.95
C THR A 445 11.86 2.51 -18.07
N PHE A 446 10.58 2.62 -17.75
CA PHE A 446 9.53 2.81 -18.75
C PHE A 446 9.21 4.27 -19.05
N GLY A 447 9.60 5.19 -18.16
CA GLY A 447 9.56 6.64 -18.41
C GLY A 447 10.84 7.13 -19.07
N ILE A 448 11.92 7.25 -18.30
CA ILE A 448 13.15 7.94 -18.71
C ILE A 448 13.95 7.13 -19.74
N ALA A 449 14.27 5.86 -19.45
CA ALA A 449 15.09 5.06 -20.35
C ALA A 449 14.42 4.87 -21.72
N THR A 450 13.10 4.65 -21.70
CA THR A 450 12.30 4.51 -22.91
C THR A 450 12.22 5.80 -23.71
N ALA A 451 12.04 6.95 -23.05
CA ALA A 451 12.02 8.25 -23.74
C ALA A 451 13.35 8.52 -24.49
N LEU A 452 14.48 8.11 -23.91
CA LEU A 452 15.80 8.24 -24.55
C LEU A 452 16.00 7.30 -25.75
N LEU A 453 15.19 6.25 -25.91
CA LEU A 453 15.19 5.46 -27.14
C LEU A 453 14.73 6.27 -28.36
N LEU A 454 13.96 7.36 -28.16
CA LEU A 454 13.49 8.25 -29.22
C LEU A 454 14.58 9.10 -29.88
N ARG A 455 15.79 9.12 -29.30
CA ARG A 455 16.99 9.84 -29.78
C ARG A 455 16.80 11.36 -29.89
N THR A 456 17.63 12.12 -29.18
CA THR A 456 17.54 13.58 -29.06
C THR A 456 18.30 14.33 -30.16
N HIS A 457 18.02 14.04 -31.44
CA HIS A 457 18.74 14.64 -32.57
C HIS A 457 18.34 16.09 -32.89
N GLY A 458 17.15 16.52 -32.48
CA GLY A 458 16.64 17.88 -32.73
C GLY A 458 15.57 18.32 -31.71
N LEU A 459 15.16 19.58 -31.81
CA LEU A 459 14.23 20.19 -30.85
C LEU A 459 12.89 19.42 -30.73
N MET A 460 12.34 18.97 -31.86
CA MET A 460 11.07 18.23 -31.87
C MET A 460 11.18 16.87 -31.17
N ASP A 461 12.32 16.19 -31.31
CA ASP A 461 12.56 14.90 -30.65
C ASP A 461 12.76 15.09 -29.14
N ASN A 462 13.42 16.19 -28.73
CA ASN A 462 13.56 16.56 -27.32
C ASN A 462 12.19 16.85 -26.68
N ILE A 463 11.34 17.59 -27.37
CA ILE A 463 9.97 17.86 -26.90
C ILE A 463 9.19 16.55 -26.78
N LEU A 464 9.25 15.69 -27.80
CA LEU A 464 8.55 14.40 -27.78
C LEU A 464 9.04 13.49 -26.65
N CYS A 465 10.35 13.45 -26.40
CA CYS A 465 10.97 12.75 -25.27
C CYS A 465 10.43 13.26 -23.93
N MET A 466 10.38 14.59 -23.74
CA MET A 466 9.83 15.20 -22.53
C MET A 466 8.33 14.91 -22.39
N CYS A 467 7.55 15.00 -23.46
CA CYS A 467 6.13 14.66 -23.46
C CYS A 467 5.88 13.19 -23.09
N TYR A 468 6.69 12.27 -23.60
CA TYR A 468 6.60 10.85 -23.25
C TYR A 468 6.88 10.62 -21.76
N ALA A 469 7.98 11.15 -21.23
CA ALA A 469 8.32 11.03 -19.82
C ALA A 469 7.25 11.66 -18.91
N MET A 470 6.73 12.83 -19.27
CA MET A 470 5.64 13.48 -18.53
C MET A 470 4.32 12.70 -18.60
N ALA A 471 4.01 12.05 -19.71
CA ALA A 471 2.83 11.18 -19.83
C ALA A 471 2.94 9.98 -18.89
N VAL A 472 4.12 9.34 -18.81
CA VAL A 472 4.37 8.25 -17.86
C VAL A 472 4.28 8.74 -16.42
N PHE A 473 4.90 9.87 -16.08
CA PHE A 473 4.80 10.48 -14.75
C PHE A 473 3.34 10.74 -14.35
N THR A 474 2.57 11.39 -15.24
CA THR A 474 1.15 11.69 -15.01
C THR A 474 0.34 10.41 -14.84
N ARG A 475 0.64 9.36 -15.61
CA ARG A 475 0.01 8.05 -15.48
C ARG A 475 0.27 7.44 -14.09
N LEU A 476 1.53 7.38 -13.65
CA LEU A 476 1.91 6.82 -12.35
C LEU A 476 1.28 7.59 -11.18
N CYS A 477 1.21 8.92 -11.25
CA CYS A 477 0.66 9.74 -10.16
C CYS A 477 -0.87 9.77 -10.08
N PHE A 478 -1.58 9.78 -11.22
CA PHE A 478 -3.01 10.11 -11.25
C PHE A 478 -3.93 8.96 -11.65
N PHE A 479 -3.43 7.90 -12.28
CA PHE A 479 -4.27 6.82 -12.80
C PHE A 479 -4.34 5.58 -11.87
N SER A 480 -4.16 5.79 -10.56
CA SER A 480 -4.54 4.80 -9.54
C SER A 480 -6.07 4.70 -9.50
N SER A 481 -6.61 3.63 -10.08
CA SER A 481 -8.02 3.62 -10.52
C SER A 481 -9.03 3.46 -9.39
N GLY A 482 -8.60 3.28 -8.13
CA GLY A 482 -9.49 3.12 -6.95
C GLY A 482 -10.45 1.92 -7.00
N ILE A 483 -10.57 1.26 -8.15
CA ILE A 483 -11.38 0.09 -8.45
C ILE A 483 -10.39 -1.08 -8.53
N PRO A 484 -10.59 -2.17 -7.76
CA PRO A 484 -9.76 -3.35 -7.94
C PRO A 484 -9.96 -3.89 -9.37
N PHE A 485 -8.90 -4.41 -10.00
CA PHE A 485 -8.92 -5.11 -11.30
C PHE A 485 -8.94 -4.28 -12.61
N MET A 486 -8.88 -2.95 -12.58
CA MET A 486 -8.77 -2.12 -13.81
C MET A 486 -7.75 -0.98 -13.68
N TYR A 487 -7.01 -0.71 -14.76
CA TYR A 487 -6.23 0.50 -14.95
C TYR A 487 -7.01 1.52 -15.79
N ARG A 488 -6.76 2.79 -15.56
CA ARG A 488 -7.22 3.89 -16.41
C ARG A 488 -6.03 4.30 -17.28
N GLY A 489 -6.19 4.30 -18.61
CA GLY A 489 -5.09 4.48 -19.57
C GLY A 489 -4.17 3.26 -19.73
N LEU A 490 -3.48 3.16 -20.86
CA LEU A 490 -2.60 2.02 -21.20
C LEU A 490 -1.39 1.94 -20.27
N PRO A 491 -1.09 0.79 -19.63
CA PRO A 491 0.10 0.62 -18.79
C PRO A 491 1.42 0.99 -19.47
N CYS A 492 2.25 1.75 -18.75
CA CYS A 492 3.50 2.29 -19.29
C CYS A 492 4.47 1.19 -19.73
N ILE A 493 4.40 0.03 -19.08
CA ILE A 493 5.18 -1.17 -19.41
C ILE A 493 4.91 -1.67 -20.84
N TYR A 494 3.65 -1.67 -21.29
CA TYR A 494 3.28 -2.13 -22.64
C TYR A 494 3.68 -1.09 -23.68
N SER A 495 3.44 0.20 -23.39
CA SER A 495 3.89 1.31 -24.23
C SER A 495 5.40 1.22 -24.50
N SER A 496 6.18 1.00 -23.43
CA SER A 496 7.62 0.90 -23.50
C SER A 496 8.09 -0.34 -24.27
N ALA A 497 7.50 -1.51 -24.03
CA ALA A 497 7.81 -2.72 -24.76
C ALA A 497 7.54 -2.58 -26.27
N ILE A 498 6.41 -1.98 -26.64
CA ILE A 498 6.07 -1.69 -28.05
C ILE A 498 7.12 -0.76 -28.67
N LEU A 499 7.47 0.33 -27.98
CA LEU A 499 8.44 1.31 -28.48
C LEU A 499 9.84 0.71 -28.66
N ALA A 500 10.30 -0.10 -27.70
CA ALA A 500 11.56 -0.82 -27.77
C ALA A 500 11.58 -1.82 -28.93
N CYS A 501 10.51 -2.59 -29.14
CA CYS A 501 10.44 -3.54 -30.24
C CYS A 501 10.34 -2.88 -31.62
N VAL A 502 9.57 -1.79 -31.74
CA VAL A 502 9.51 -0.99 -32.98
C VAL A 502 10.87 -0.39 -33.30
N SER A 503 11.58 0.13 -32.30
CA SER A 503 12.95 0.63 -32.45
C SER A 503 13.89 -0.46 -32.97
N LEU A 504 13.82 -1.66 -32.41
CA LEU A 504 14.62 -2.81 -32.86
C LEU A 504 14.26 -3.23 -34.29
N LEU A 505 12.99 -3.54 -34.59
CA LEU A 505 12.57 -4.08 -35.89
C LEU A 505 12.77 -3.12 -37.06
N THR A 506 12.61 -1.83 -36.83
CA THR A 506 12.77 -0.81 -37.88
C THR A 506 14.22 -0.35 -38.06
N GLY A 507 15.16 -0.89 -37.27
CA GLY A 507 16.54 -0.38 -37.21
C GLY A 507 16.62 1.05 -36.68
N GLY A 508 15.59 1.51 -35.96
CA GLY A 508 15.45 2.88 -35.46
C GLY A 508 15.01 3.88 -36.52
N ASN A 509 14.06 3.51 -37.38
CA ASN A 509 13.45 4.45 -38.31
C ASN A 509 12.69 5.54 -37.52
N MET A 510 13.20 6.77 -37.59
CA MET A 510 12.72 7.86 -36.76
C MET A 510 11.26 8.24 -37.03
N LEU A 511 10.79 8.13 -38.27
CA LEU A 511 9.41 8.47 -38.61
C LEU A 511 8.43 7.49 -37.93
N VAL A 512 8.72 6.19 -38.03
CA VAL A 512 7.89 5.15 -37.42
C VAL A 512 7.90 5.31 -35.90
N LEU A 513 9.09 5.52 -35.32
CA LEU A 513 9.26 5.65 -33.88
C LEU A 513 8.50 6.87 -33.32
N ARG A 514 8.52 8.01 -34.02
CA ARG A 514 7.75 9.22 -33.66
C ARG A 514 6.24 8.96 -33.68
N VAL A 515 5.73 8.34 -34.75
CA VAL A 515 4.30 8.04 -34.88
C VAL A 515 3.87 7.08 -33.77
N THR A 516 4.65 6.03 -33.51
CA THR A 516 4.38 5.09 -32.41
C THR A 516 4.40 5.78 -31.05
N ALA A 517 5.39 6.66 -30.79
CA ALA A 517 5.49 7.39 -29.52
C ALA A 517 4.27 8.28 -29.26
N VAL A 518 3.83 9.04 -30.27
CA VAL A 518 2.63 9.88 -30.17
C VAL A 518 1.40 9.03 -29.91
N ALA A 519 1.23 7.92 -30.62
CA ALA A 519 0.11 7.00 -30.41
C ALA A 519 0.10 6.44 -28.97
N MET A 520 1.27 6.01 -28.46
CA MET A 520 1.38 5.49 -27.10
C MET A 520 1.10 6.55 -26.04
N ILE A 521 1.56 7.79 -26.21
CA ILE A 521 1.23 8.91 -25.30
C ILE A 521 -0.28 9.11 -25.23
N LEU A 522 -0.96 9.11 -26.38
CA LEU A 522 -2.41 9.25 -26.42
C LEU A 522 -3.13 8.11 -25.70
N PHE A 523 -2.66 6.86 -25.87
CA PHE A 523 -3.24 5.71 -25.15
C PHE A 523 -2.96 5.72 -23.64
N MET A 524 -1.81 6.21 -23.21
CA MET A 524 -1.46 6.35 -21.78
C MET A 524 -2.30 7.43 -21.08
N VAL A 525 -2.59 8.54 -21.77
CA VAL A 525 -3.37 9.67 -21.21
C VAL A 525 -4.88 9.47 -21.35
N ASN A 526 -5.31 8.55 -22.23
CA ASN A 526 -6.73 8.24 -22.41
C ASN A 526 -7.37 7.73 -21.10
N GLN A 527 -8.59 8.19 -20.81
CA GLN A 527 -9.36 7.81 -19.63
C GLN A 527 -10.08 6.44 -19.77
N GLY A 528 -9.81 5.70 -20.85
CA GLY A 528 -10.35 4.36 -21.08
C GLY A 528 -9.87 3.33 -20.06
N PHE A 529 -10.70 2.34 -19.77
CA PHE A 529 -10.38 1.26 -18.84
C PHE A 529 -9.62 0.13 -19.53
N TYR A 530 -8.52 -0.31 -18.93
CA TYR A 530 -7.74 -1.46 -19.36
C TYR A 530 -7.73 -2.50 -18.23
N PRO A 531 -7.89 -3.80 -18.53
CA PRO A 531 -7.91 -4.84 -17.51
C PRO A 531 -6.56 -4.93 -16.78
N HIS A 532 -6.60 -5.17 -15.47
CA HIS A 532 -5.39 -5.39 -14.69
C HIS A 532 -4.85 -6.80 -14.94
N ASP A 533 -3.69 -6.90 -15.60
CA ASP A 533 -3.19 -8.18 -16.08
C ASP A 533 -2.52 -8.97 -14.95
N ARG A 534 -3.13 -10.08 -14.54
CA ARG A 534 -2.62 -11.01 -13.51
C ARG A 534 -1.83 -12.16 -14.16
N VAL A 535 -0.80 -11.83 -14.94
CA VAL A 535 -0.12 -12.76 -15.86
C VAL A 535 0.30 -14.08 -15.20
N LEU A 536 0.95 -14.01 -14.04
CA LEU A 536 1.48 -15.19 -13.30
C LEU A 536 0.49 -15.79 -12.29
N GLU A 537 -0.67 -15.19 -12.08
CA GLU A 537 -1.76 -15.71 -11.23
C GLU A 537 -2.93 -16.27 -12.05
N SER A 538 -2.95 -16.02 -13.35
CA SER A 538 -3.99 -16.42 -14.28
C SER A 538 -3.71 -17.80 -14.92
N GLN A 539 -4.47 -18.14 -15.97
CA GLN A 539 -4.48 -19.45 -16.61
C GLN A 539 -3.10 -19.89 -17.11
N ALA A 540 -2.89 -21.21 -17.18
CA ALA A 540 -1.61 -21.83 -17.52
C ALA A 540 -0.99 -21.32 -18.84
N TRP A 541 -1.82 -20.90 -19.80
CA TRP A 541 -1.34 -20.33 -21.06
C TRP A 541 -0.61 -18.99 -20.85
N LYS A 542 -1.08 -18.10 -19.97
CA LYS A 542 -0.38 -16.82 -19.67
C LYS A 542 1.00 -17.04 -19.06
N LYS A 543 1.13 -18.04 -18.18
CA LYS A 543 2.42 -18.47 -17.61
C LYS A 543 3.35 -19.05 -18.67
N ALA A 544 2.81 -19.85 -19.59
CA ALA A 544 3.59 -20.43 -20.69
C ALA A 544 4.12 -19.35 -21.63
N VAL A 545 3.34 -18.31 -21.90
CA VAL A 545 3.79 -17.22 -22.77
C VAL A 545 4.73 -16.23 -22.03
N TYR A 546 4.58 -16.02 -20.73
CA TYR A 546 5.63 -15.34 -19.94
C TYR A 546 6.96 -16.12 -19.98
N ALA A 547 6.92 -17.44 -19.74
CA ALA A 547 8.09 -18.31 -19.81
C ALA A 547 8.70 -18.35 -21.22
N GLY A 548 7.86 -18.31 -22.25
CA GLY A 548 8.28 -18.16 -23.64
C GLY A 548 8.99 -16.83 -23.86
N GLY A 549 8.48 -15.70 -23.35
CA GLY A 549 9.16 -14.40 -23.41
C GLY A 549 10.56 -14.44 -22.81
N VAL A 550 10.69 -14.97 -21.59
CA VAL A 550 11.99 -15.20 -20.94
C VAL A 550 12.90 -16.05 -21.82
N ALA A 551 12.41 -17.16 -22.38
CA ALA A 551 13.19 -18.00 -23.27
C ALA A 551 13.60 -17.28 -24.56
N MET A 552 12.75 -16.42 -25.13
CA MET A 552 13.04 -15.67 -26.35
C MET A 552 14.16 -14.63 -26.14
N VAL A 553 14.26 -14.02 -24.95
CA VAL A 553 15.36 -13.09 -24.60
C VAL A 553 16.71 -13.81 -24.57
N PHE A 554 16.76 -15.02 -24.01
CA PHE A 554 18.02 -15.73 -23.79
C PHE A 554 18.39 -16.72 -24.93
N CYS A 555 17.41 -17.21 -25.70
CA CYS A 555 17.60 -18.36 -26.59
C CYS A 555 17.23 -18.12 -28.07
N SER A 556 16.63 -16.98 -28.44
CA SER A 556 16.19 -16.73 -29.82
C SER A 556 17.04 -15.70 -30.55
N SER A 557 17.18 -15.89 -31.87
CA SER A 557 17.67 -14.86 -32.80
C SER A 557 16.75 -13.63 -32.81
N PHE A 558 17.31 -12.51 -33.26
CA PHE A 558 16.75 -11.16 -33.15
C PHE A 558 15.30 -10.95 -33.66
N PRO A 559 14.89 -11.34 -34.88
CA PRO A 559 13.56 -10.99 -35.39
C PRO A 559 12.38 -11.71 -34.71
N PRO A 560 12.44 -13.04 -34.45
CA PRO A 560 11.35 -13.75 -33.78
C PRO A 560 11.05 -13.24 -32.36
N ALA A 561 12.08 -12.86 -31.60
CA ALA A 561 11.90 -12.33 -30.25
C ALA A 561 11.16 -11.00 -30.28
N CYS A 562 11.54 -10.07 -31.16
CA CYS A 562 10.86 -8.78 -31.26
C CYS A 562 9.40 -8.89 -31.73
N VAL A 563 9.09 -9.82 -32.63
CA VAL A 563 7.71 -10.08 -33.07
C VAL A 563 6.88 -10.66 -31.92
N TYR A 564 7.45 -11.58 -31.15
CA TYR A 564 6.80 -12.14 -29.96
C TYR A 564 6.47 -11.05 -28.92
N TYR A 565 7.43 -10.16 -28.64
CA TYR A 565 7.25 -9.02 -27.74
C TYR A 565 6.43 -7.87 -28.32
N LEU A 566 6.06 -7.87 -29.60
CA LEU A 566 5.07 -6.93 -30.14
C LEU A 566 3.66 -7.48 -30.07
N LEU A 567 3.48 -8.75 -30.45
CA LEU A 567 2.18 -9.39 -30.44
C LEU A 567 1.64 -9.49 -29.01
N TRP A 568 2.49 -9.81 -28.04
CA TRP A 568 2.07 -9.99 -26.65
C TRP A 568 1.50 -8.70 -25.99
N PRO A 569 2.20 -7.54 -26.01
CA PRO A 569 1.65 -6.27 -25.54
C PRO A 569 0.52 -5.70 -26.39
N ALA A 570 0.46 -6.02 -27.69
CA ALA A 570 -0.61 -5.56 -28.57
C ALA A 570 -1.91 -6.35 -28.38
N GLU A 571 -1.82 -7.62 -27.99
CA GLU A 571 -2.98 -8.49 -27.75
C GLU A 571 -3.51 -8.38 -26.32
N GLY A 572 -2.64 -8.21 -25.31
CA GLY A 572 -3.02 -8.16 -23.89
C GLY A 572 -4.11 -7.13 -23.50
N PRO A 573 -4.02 -5.86 -23.92
CA PRO A 573 -5.03 -4.85 -23.61
C PRO A 573 -6.30 -4.94 -24.46
N PHE A 574 -6.29 -5.68 -25.58
CA PHE A 574 -7.37 -5.69 -26.58
C PHE A 574 -8.14 -7.03 -26.67
N LEU A 575 -7.64 -8.12 -26.07
CA LEU A 575 -8.28 -9.45 -26.05
C LEU A 575 -9.37 -9.65 -24.99
N VAL A 576 -9.90 -8.58 -24.38
CA VAL A 576 -10.98 -8.66 -23.38
C VAL A 576 -12.21 -7.83 -23.77
N TYR A 577 -12.48 -7.74 -25.07
CA TYR A 577 -13.77 -7.32 -25.61
C TYR A 577 -14.40 -8.45 -26.42
#